data_AF-A0A7K3Z1K6-F1
#
_entry.id   AF-A0A7K3Z1K6-F1
#
_cell.length_a   1.000
_cell.length_b   1.000
_cell.length_c   1.000
_cell.angle_alpha   90.00
_cell.angle_beta   90.00
_cell.angle_gamma   90.00
#
_symmetry.space_group_name_H-M   'P 1'
#
loop_
_entity.id
_entity.type
_entity.pdbx_description
1 polymer ?
#
loop_
_entity_poly.entity_id
_entity_poly.type
_entity_poly.pdbx_seq_one_letter_code
_entity_poly.pdbx_strand_id
1 'polypeptide(L)'
;MILEAIVAFILVFISTLAIYFIGKHSAPKTTISENAQASYACGEKVSFQGLKINVSLYKYLIFFVIFDTSILVLAFASLAIISVNPLLLILYIGIILAAGLVLFQGGKD
;
A
#
# COMPACT_ATOMS: atom_id res chain seq x y z
N MET A 1 -25.48 2.14 2.22
CA MET A 1 -24.11 1.95 1.69
C MET A 1 -23.26 3.21 1.69
N ILE A 2 -23.53 4.25 0.88
CA ILE A 2 -22.64 5.44 0.83
C ILE A 2 -22.62 6.20 2.17
N LEU A 3 -23.79 6.43 2.78
CA LEU A 3 -23.86 7.09 4.08
C LEU A 3 -23.13 6.30 5.18
N GLU A 4 -23.31 4.99 5.21
CA GLU A 4 -22.62 4.09 6.16
C GLU A 4 -21.10 4.14 5.97
N ALA A 5 -20.62 4.15 4.72
CA ALA A 5 -19.20 4.27 4.41
C ALA A 5 -18.62 5.62 4.87
N ILE A 6 -19.36 6.72 4.67
CA ILE A 6 -18.96 8.06 5.14
C ILE A 6 -18.91 8.08 6.68
N VAL A 7 -19.93 7.55 7.34
CA VAL A 7 -19.98 7.48 8.81
C VAL A 7 -18.82 6.63 9.35
N ALA A 8 -18.57 5.47 8.76
CA ALA A 8 -17.46 4.59 9.14
C ALA A 8 -16.10 5.29 8.97
N PHE A 9 -15.89 5.98 7.84
CA PHE A 9 -14.66 6.74 7.61
C PHE A 9 -14.45 7.84 8.65
N ILE A 10 -15.48 8.61 8.95
CA ILE A 10 -15.43 9.69 9.96
C ILE A 10 -15.09 9.09 11.34
N LEU A 11 -15.73 7.98 11.72
CA LEU A 11 -15.45 7.32 13.00
C LEU A 11 -13.99 6.86 13.08
N VAL A 12 -13.48 6.16 12.07
CA VAL A 12 -12.08 5.69 12.04
C VAL A 12 -11.10 6.87 12.11
N PHE A 13 -11.40 7.94 11.38
CA PHE A 13 -10.56 9.14 11.38
C PHE A 13 -10.52 9.81 12.76
N ILE A 14 -11.69 10.02 13.37
CA ILE A 14 -11.81 10.60 14.71
C ILE A 14 -11.13 9.70 15.75
N SER A 15 -11.36 8.39 15.71
CA SER A 15 -10.72 7.44 16.62
C SER A 15 -9.20 7.47 16.51
N THR A 16 -8.67 7.52 15.30
CA THR A 16 -7.21 7.58 15.06
C THR A 16 -6.61 8.87 15.62
N LEU A 17 -7.26 10.01 15.38
CA LEU A 17 -6.84 11.28 15.95
C LEU A 17 -6.92 11.27 17.47
N ALA A 18 -8.01 10.75 18.04
CA ALA A 18 -8.17 10.63 19.48
C ALA A 18 -7.04 9.80 20.10
N ILE A 19 -6.73 8.62 19.53
CA ILE A 19 -5.61 7.77 19.98
C ILE A 19 -4.28 8.53 19.91
N TYR A 20 -4.02 9.24 18.80
CA TYR A 20 -2.80 10.03 18.64
C TYR A 20 -2.68 11.16 19.68
N PHE A 21 -3.75 11.92 19.91
CA PHE A 21 -3.74 13.03 20.86
C PHE A 21 -3.65 12.55 22.31
N ILE A 22 -4.36 11.48 22.66
CA ILE A 22 -4.26 10.85 23.98
C ILE A 22 -2.84 10.33 24.19
N GLY A 23 -2.29 9.59 23.23
CA GLY A 23 -0.91 9.09 23.30
C GLY A 23 0.11 10.21 23.45
N LYS A 24 -0.04 11.30 22.68
CA LYS A 24 0.82 12.49 22.77
C LYS A 24 0.71 13.19 24.13
N HIS A 25 -0.49 13.27 24.70
CA HIS A 25 -0.71 13.94 25.98
C HIS A 25 -0.24 13.09 27.17
N SER A 26 -0.46 11.78 27.12
CA SER A 26 -0.08 10.84 28.17
C SER A 26 1.41 10.47 28.15
N ALA A 27 2.09 10.64 27.02
CA ALA A 27 3.52 10.34 26.91
C ALA A 27 4.37 11.26 27.81
N PRO A 28 5.40 10.74 28.50
CA PRO A 28 6.33 11.55 29.25
C PRO A 28 7.04 12.53 28.30
N LYS A 29 7.20 13.78 28.74
CA LYS A 29 7.93 14.79 27.96
C LYS A 29 9.39 14.34 27.84
N THR A 30 9.81 13.94 26.64
CA THR A 30 11.20 13.57 26.36
C THR A 30 12.09 14.81 26.45
N THR A 31 13.23 14.70 27.12
CA THR A 31 14.24 15.76 27.13
C THR A 31 14.78 15.95 25.71
N ILE A 32 14.72 17.18 25.22
CA ILE A 32 15.25 17.54 23.90
C ILE A 32 16.78 17.53 24.02
N SER A 33 17.38 16.39 23.74
CA SER A 33 18.84 16.22 23.64
C SER A 33 19.18 15.72 22.25
N GLU A 34 20.40 16.03 21.76
CA GLU A 34 20.85 15.56 20.45
C GLU A 34 20.75 14.03 20.33
N ASN A 35 21.06 13.31 21.41
CA ASN A 35 20.96 11.84 21.45
C ASN A 35 19.52 11.32 21.42
N ALA A 36 18.54 12.07 21.95
CA ALA A 36 17.14 11.68 21.92
C ALA A 36 16.50 11.86 20.53
N GLN A 37 17.05 12.75 19.70
CA GLN A 37 16.60 12.99 18.33
C GLN A 37 17.43 12.25 17.27
N ALA A 38 18.58 11.70 17.66
CA ALA A 38 19.43 10.92 16.78
C ALA A 38 18.72 9.64 16.31
N SER A 39 18.98 9.25 15.07
CA SER A 39 18.53 7.95 14.56
C SER A 39 19.14 6.82 15.37
N TYR A 40 18.36 5.76 15.61
CA TYR A 40 18.83 4.61 16.34
C TYR A 40 19.95 3.91 15.57
N ALA A 41 21.16 3.93 16.13
CA ALA A 41 22.33 3.26 15.59
C ALA A 41 23.33 2.92 16.70
N CYS A 42 22.84 2.33 17.81
CA CYS A 42 23.67 1.93 18.95
C CYS A 42 24.62 3.03 19.50
N GLY A 43 24.22 4.31 19.38
CA GLY A 43 25.02 5.47 19.81
C GLY A 43 25.94 6.06 18.74
N GLU A 44 26.04 5.45 17.55
CA GLU A 44 26.79 5.99 16.42
C GLU A 44 26.01 7.10 15.71
N LYS A 45 26.72 8.17 15.31
CA LYS A 45 26.13 9.25 14.53
C LYS A 45 26.04 8.82 13.06
N VAL A 46 24.89 8.26 12.68
CA VAL A 46 24.62 7.88 11.29
C VAL A 46 23.97 9.05 10.56
N SER A 47 24.60 9.50 9.47
CA SER A 47 23.97 10.43 8.53
C SER A 47 23.20 9.62 7.48
N PHE A 48 21.88 9.84 7.41
CA PHE A 48 21.06 9.18 6.42
C PHE A 48 21.34 9.79 5.03
N GLN A 49 21.96 9.02 4.13
CA GLN A 49 22.31 9.45 2.78
C GLN A 49 21.13 9.47 1.78
N GLY A 50 19.90 9.47 2.28
CA GLY A 50 18.69 9.44 1.47
C GLY A 50 18.13 8.02 1.30
N LEU A 51 16.83 7.95 0.97
CA LEU A 51 16.10 6.71 0.84
C LEU A 51 16.47 6.02 -0.47
N LYS A 52 17.35 5.02 -0.42
CA LYS A 52 17.71 4.22 -1.60
C LYS A 52 16.61 3.19 -1.84
N ILE A 53 15.70 3.48 -2.76
CA ILE A 53 14.73 2.49 -3.24
C ILE A 53 15.49 1.47 -4.10
N ASN A 54 15.52 0.22 -3.66
CA ASN A 54 16.10 -0.86 -4.46
C ASN A 54 15.29 -1.03 -5.76
N VAL A 55 15.96 -1.28 -6.89
CA VAL A 55 15.35 -1.57 -8.19
C VAL A 55 14.29 -2.68 -8.10
N SER A 56 14.50 -3.65 -7.21
CA SER A 56 13.51 -4.71 -6.93
C SER A 56 12.18 -4.15 -6.39
N LEU A 57 12.21 -3.22 -5.43
CA LEU A 57 11.01 -2.59 -4.87
C LEU A 57 10.29 -1.71 -5.91
N TYR A 58 11.05 -1.03 -6.75
CA TYR A 58 10.48 -0.22 -7.84
C TYR A 58 9.74 -1.08 -8.86
N LYS A 59 10.34 -2.20 -9.30
CA LYS A 59 9.68 -3.16 -10.18
C LYS A 59 8.40 -3.69 -9.54
N TYR A 60 8.45 -4.09 -8.28
CA TYR A 60 7.26 -4.56 -7.55
C TYR A 60 6.14 -3.52 -7.53
N LEU A 61 6.46 -2.25 -7.29
CA LEU A 61 5.47 -1.16 -7.26
C LEU A 61 4.77 -0.99 -8.61
N ILE A 62 5.51 -1.04 -9.72
CA ILE A 62 4.92 -0.97 -11.07
C ILE A 62 3.95 -2.12 -11.29
N PHE A 63 4.36 -3.35 -10.99
CA PHE A 63 3.51 -4.51 -11.17
C PHE A 63 2.28 -4.46 -10.25
N PHE A 64 2.44 -4.03 -9.00
CA PHE A 64 1.33 -3.82 -8.07
C PHE A 64 0.26 -2.90 -8.67
N VAL A 65 0.65 -1.76 -9.25
CA VAL A 65 -0.31 -0.84 -9.89
C VAL A 65 -1.01 -1.46 -11.10
N ILE A 66 -0.27 -2.18 -11.94
CA ILE A 66 -0.84 -2.86 -13.12
C ILE A 66 -1.85 -3.94 -12.68
N PHE A 67 -1.51 -4.75 -11.69
CA PHE A 67 -2.43 -5.78 -11.19
C PHE A 67 -3.62 -5.19 -10.45
N ASP A 68 -3.44 -4.17 -9.63
CA ASP A 68 -4.52 -3.52 -8.88
C ASP A 68 -5.60 -2.95 -9.80
N THR A 69 -5.17 -2.21 -10.84
CA THR A 69 -6.09 -1.70 -11.87
C THR A 69 -6.74 -2.83 -12.66
N SER A 70 -6.01 -3.90 -12.97
CA SER A 70 -6.55 -5.03 -13.73
C SER A 70 -7.59 -5.84 -12.95
N ILE A 71 -7.39 -6.00 -11.64
CA ILE A 71 -8.34 -6.65 -10.74
C ILE A 71 -9.63 -5.84 -10.63
N LEU A 72 -9.54 -4.50 -10.57
CA LEU A 72 -10.73 -3.65 -10.58
C LEU A 72 -11.54 -3.83 -11.86
N VAL A 73 -10.89 -3.85 -13.03
CA VAL A 73 -11.56 -4.11 -14.32
C VAL A 73 -12.25 -5.47 -14.30
N LEU A 74 -11.57 -6.51 -13.80
CA LEU A 74 -12.15 -7.84 -13.68
C LEU A 74 -13.35 -7.88 -12.72
N ALA A 75 -13.28 -7.16 -11.60
CA ALA A 75 -14.38 -7.05 -10.65
C ALA A 75 -15.61 -6.41 -11.30
N PHE A 76 -15.46 -5.27 -11.97
CA PHE A 76 -16.57 -4.62 -12.68
C PHE A 76 -17.12 -5.47 -13.83
N ALA A 77 -16.24 -6.16 -14.57
CA ALA A 77 -16.66 -7.07 -15.63
C ALA A 77 -17.48 -8.26 -15.08
N SER A 78 -17.12 -8.77 -13.89
CA SER A 78 -17.88 -9.82 -13.19
C SER A 78 -19.27 -9.33 -12.76
N LEU A 79 -19.40 -8.09 -12.30
CA LEU A 79 -20.71 -7.49 -11.99
C LEU A 79 -21.58 -7.27 -13.24
N ALA A 80 -20.94 -7.05 -14.40
CA ALA A 80 -21.60 -6.79 -15.68
C ALA A 80 -21.63 -8.01 -16.62
N ILE A 81 -21.60 -9.24 -16.09
CA ILE A 81 -21.35 -10.46 -16.87
C ILE A 81 -22.34 -10.70 -18.03
N ILE A 82 -23.54 -10.14 -17.95
CA ILE A 82 -24.59 -10.25 -18.99
C ILE A 82 -24.25 -9.36 -20.21
N SER A 83 -23.57 -8.22 -20.02
CA SER A 83 -23.24 -7.27 -21.09
C SER A 83 -21.80 -7.37 -21.61
N VAL A 84 -20.96 -8.16 -20.94
CA VAL A 84 -19.55 -8.35 -21.30
C VAL A 84 -19.41 -9.50 -22.30
N ASN A 85 -18.61 -9.31 -23.34
CA ASN A 85 -18.27 -10.38 -24.26
C ASN A 85 -17.39 -11.44 -23.55
N PRO A 86 -17.83 -12.71 -23.43
CA PRO A 86 -17.14 -13.72 -22.66
C PRO A 86 -15.75 -14.06 -23.23
N LEU A 87 -15.56 -13.99 -24.56
CA LEU A 87 -14.27 -14.27 -25.18
C LEU A 87 -13.22 -13.21 -24.83
N LEU A 88 -13.61 -11.94 -24.82
CA LEU A 88 -12.73 -10.84 -24.41
C LEU A 88 -12.36 -10.95 -22.94
N LEU A 89 -13.31 -11.35 -22.09
CA LEU A 89 -13.07 -11.56 -20.67
C LEU A 89 -12.06 -12.69 -20.41
N ILE A 90 -12.22 -13.83 -21.09
CA ILE A 90 -11.28 -14.96 -21.00
C ILE A 90 -9.88 -14.55 -21.46
N LEU A 91 -9.78 -13.83 -22.59
CA LEU A 91 -8.50 -13.32 -23.10
C LEU A 91 -7.85 -12.36 -22.10
N TYR A 92 -8.64 -11.46 -21.49
CA TYR A 92 -8.15 -10.53 -20.48
C TYR A 92 -7.62 -11.25 -19.23
N ILE A 93 -8.34 -12.26 -18.72
CA ILE A 93 -7.89 -13.11 -17.62
C ILE A 93 -6.59 -13.84 -18.00
N GLY A 94 -6.48 -14.34 -19.23
CA GLY A 94 -5.27 -14.97 -19.75
C GLY A 94 -4.06 -14.02 -19.75
N ILE A 95 -4.25 -12.76 -20.14
CA ILE A 95 -3.19 -11.74 -20.10
C ILE A 95 -2.76 -11.46 -18.66
N ILE A 96 -3.70 -11.30 -17.73
CA ILE A 96 -3.40 -11.10 -16.30
C ILE A 96 -2.59 -12.29 -15.76
N LEU A 97 -3.01 -13.52 -16.06
CA LEU A 97 -2.31 -14.72 -15.63
C LEU A 97 -0.88 -14.78 -16.20
N ALA A 98 -0.71 -14.51 -17.50
CA ALA A 98 0.60 -14.49 -18.15
C ALA A 98 1.53 -13.44 -17.52
N ALA A 99 1.02 -12.23 -17.27
CA ALA A 99 1.78 -11.20 -16.57
C ALA A 99 2.19 -11.65 -15.16
N GLY A 100 1.31 -12.37 -14.45
CA GLY A 100 1.59 -12.87 -13.09
C GLY A 100 2.69 -13.91 -13.08
N LEU A 101 2.71 -14.81 -14.07
CA LEU A 101 3.76 -15.81 -14.23
C LEU A 101 5.12 -15.18 -14.57
N VAL A 102 5.15 -14.15 -15.42
CA VAL A 102 6.37 -13.39 -15.72
C VAL A 102 6.92 -12.72 -14.45
N LEU A 103 6.03 -12.12 -13.64
CA LEU A 103 6.44 -11.52 -12.37
C LEU A 103 7.00 -12.56 -11.39
N PHE A 104 6.36 -13.73 -11.27
CA PHE A 104 6.79 -14.79 -10.37
C PHE A 104 8.19 -15.32 -10.74
N GLN A 105 8.51 -15.41 -12.03
CA GLN A 105 9.85 -15.81 -12.49
C GLN A 105 10.90 -14.70 -12.29
N GLY A 106 10.52 -13.43 -12.41
CA GLY A 106 11.44 -12.29 -12.31
C GLY A 106 11.98 -11.97 -10.90
N GLY A 107 11.58 -12.73 -9.87
CA GLY A 107 12.05 -12.58 -8.49
C GLY A 107 13.14 -13.58 -8.08
N LYS A 108 13.74 -14.31 -9.03
CA LYS A 108 14.63 -15.45 -8.77
C LYS A 108 16.13 -15.15 -8.96
N ASP A 109 16.50 -13.88 -9.06
CA ASP A 109 17.88 -13.39 -9.17
C ASP A 109 18.28 -12.58 -7.93
#